data_AF-A0A1B1BFQ2-F1
#
_entry.id   AF-A0A1B1BFQ2-F1
#
_cell.length_a   1.000
_cell.length_b   1.000
_cell.length_c   1.000
_cell.angle_alpha   90.00
_cell.angle_beta   90.00
_cell.angle_gamma   90.00
#
_symmetry.space_group_name_H-M   'P 1'
#
loop_
_entity.id
_entity.type
_entity.pdbx_description
1 polymer ?
#
loop_
_entity_poly.entity_id
_entity_poly.type
_entity_poly.pdbx_seq_one_letter_code
_entity_poly.pdbx_strand_id
1 'polypeptide(L)'
;MPASAAALPDPFDGSLTNPASVEVLRARPIPGGHTEVRGHATFRGVRVDVYLVNYDGRVYIGGDLPKKGVYRRDDDPRLEGVTGMVDFRALDRFWLTRTTTYDVIDESTPQPGVTTRVDGRDFAVADTCGTVSEAGVPQLQLIWPGAGEPTADLAGADWTPDDYGAFTALVDRSRASVVRQVAWQAVWRDFTVTVAGIREGRALVYVGTGGVPEFDVPEITIVEDNLTSGWSALVPVEQLSLQSWTRVDRPLGSGTMAGFVGRVRGRYALVSRPAVPRPKPGEAPVAAAGTGFVADKDQGESVTDDFFLFPRTSGHDSYWEWRAHLDANEVTDLTQVSATTTWRGETYAVEGCNDETAQVYLNRSAVDVLETTPLVYSARRVERSELPVARVPSWPYGPEGPRKRMSTAY
;
A
#
# COMPACT_ATOMS: atom_id res chain seq x y z
N MET A 1 -8.59 17.43 -36.27
CA MET A 1 -9.83 16.61 -36.30
C MET A 1 -10.40 16.62 -34.90
N PRO A 2 -11.67 17.00 -34.68
CA PRO A 2 -12.25 16.95 -33.35
C PRO A 2 -12.49 15.49 -32.95
N ALA A 3 -12.17 15.17 -31.69
CA ALA A 3 -12.43 13.87 -31.09
C ALA A 3 -13.93 13.56 -31.17
N SER A 4 -14.25 12.36 -31.64
CA SER A 4 -15.60 11.79 -31.60
C SER A 4 -16.11 11.84 -30.17
N ALA A 5 -17.16 12.62 -29.91
CA ALA A 5 -17.94 12.50 -28.70
C ALA A 5 -18.42 11.04 -28.58
N ALA A 6 -18.07 10.37 -27.48
CA ALA A 6 -18.63 9.07 -27.17
C ALA A 6 -20.17 9.22 -27.15
N ALA A 7 -20.84 8.49 -28.05
CA ALA A 7 -22.30 8.50 -28.11
C ALA A 7 -22.85 8.15 -26.72
N LEU A 8 -23.76 8.97 -26.20
CA LEU A 8 -24.53 8.62 -25.00
C LEU A 8 -25.25 7.29 -25.25
N PRO A 9 -25.29 6.38 -24.26
CA PRO A 9 -25.86 5.05 -24.45
C PRO A 9 -27.33 5.13 -24.83
N ASP A 10 -27.73 4.22 -25.72
CA ASP A 10 -29.12 4.00 -26.14
C ASP A 10 -30.01 3.82 -24.90
N PRO A 11 -31.08 4.63 -24.71
CA PRO A 11 -31.96 4.53 -23.55
C PRO A 11 -32.75 3.20 -23.49
N PHE A 12 -32.66 2.33 -24.49
CA PHE A 12 -33.30 1.02 -24.53
C PHE A 12 -32.33 -0.15 -24.63
N ASP A 13 -31.30 -0.17 -23.77
CA ASP A 13 -30.43 -1.32 -23.64
C ASP A 13 -31.13 -2.52 -22.96
N GLY A 14 -31.66 -3.44 -23.77
CA GLY A 14 -32.31 -4.68 -23.31
C GLY A 14 -31.42 -5.60 -22.47
N SER A 15 -30.10 -5.38 -22.46
CA SER A 15 -29.16 -6.19 -21.67
C SER A 15 -29.33 -6.05 -20.15
N LEU A 16 -29.92 -4.95 -19.67
CA LEU A 16 -30.18 -4.70 -18.23
C LEU A 16 -31.53 -5.26 -17.76
N THR A 17 -32.42 -5.60 -18.69
CA THR A 17 -33.75 -6.15 -18.39
C THR A 17 -33.87 -7.64 -18.64
N ASN A 18 -33.00 -8.21 -19.49
CA ASN A 18 -32.92 -9.65 -19.68
C ASN A 18 -31.50 -10.08 -20.11
N PRO A 19 -30.50 -10.00 -19.22
CA PRO A 19 -29.12 -10.37 -19.52
C PRO A 19 -28.99 -11.85 -19.90
N ALA A 20 -28.31 -12.14 -21.01
CA ALA A 20 -28.05 -13.51 -21.45
C ALA A 20 -26.98 -14.24 -20.62
N SER A 21 -26.08 -13.49 -19.97
CA SER A 21 -25.07 -14.02 -19.05
C SER A 21 -24.65 -12.96 -18.03
N VAL A 22 -23.95 -13.40 -16.99
CA VAL A 22 -23.30 -12.51 -16.01
C VAL A 22 -22.28 -11.60 -16.67
N GLU A 23 -21.59 -12.07 -17.72
CA GLU A 23 -20.63 -11.25 -18.46
C GLU A 23 -21.32 -10.06 -19.13
N VAL A 24 -22.55 -10.21 -19.63
CA VAL A 24 -23.30 -9.11 -20.27
C VAL A 24 -23.60 -7.97 -19.28
N LEU A 25 -23.89 -8.30 -18.02
CA LEU A 25 -24.07 -7.28 -16.96
C LEU A 25 -22.78 -6.53 -16.62
N ARG A 26 -21.63 -7.11 -16.97
CA ARG A 26 -20.30 -6.63 -16.60
C ARG A 26 -19.49 -6.11 -17.78
N ALA A 27 -19.86 -6.45 -19.02
CA ALA A 27 -19.13 -6.19 -20.26
C ALA A 27 -19.03 -4.70 -20.64
N ARG A 28 -19.46 -3.80 -19.75
CA ARG A 28 -19.19 -2.38 -19.85
C ARG A 28 -18.51 -1.87 -18.59
N PRO A 29 -17.27 -2.32 -18.28
CA PRO A 29 -16.44 -1.63 -17.33
C PRO A 29 -16.27 -0.20 -17.83
N ILE A 30 -16.69 0.78 -17.02
CA ILE A 30 -16.34 2.18 -17.25
C ILE A 30 -15.04 2.39 -16.46
N PRO A 31 -13.91 2.71 -17.12
CA PRO A 31 -12.68 3.06 -16.41
C PRO A 31 -12.96 4.13 -15.34
N GLY A 32 -12.52 3.88 -14.10
CA GLY A 32 -12.68 4.81 -12.97
C GLY A 32 -14.10 4.96 -12.38
N GLY A 33 -15.06 4.11 -12.76
CA GLY A 33 -16.42 4.15 -12.20
C GLY A 33 -16.84 2.83 -11.53
N HIS A 34 -17.56 2.93 -10.41
CA HIS A 34 -18.28 1.78 -9.87
C HIS A 34 -19.60 1.62 -10.66
N THR A 35 -19.80 0.46 -11.28
CA THR A 35 -21.11 0.10 -11.85
C THR A 35 -21.87 -0.70 -10.82
N GLU A 36 -22.73 -0.02 -10.05
CA GLU A 36 -23.62 -0.72 -9.14
C GLU A 36 -24.85 -1.21 -9.93
N VAL A 37 -25.09 -2.51 -9.87
CA VAL A 37 -26.22 -3.18 -10.48
C VAL A 37 -27.23 -3.50 -9.37
N ARG A 38 -28.01 -2.49 -8.96
CA ARG A 38 -29.12 -2.66 -8.01
C ARG A 38 -30.40 -2.89 -8.78
N GLY A 39 -31.29 -3.74 -8.31
CA GLY A 39 -32.55 -3.90 -9.02
C GLY A 39 -33.41 -5.00 -8.47
N HIS A 40 -34.27 -5.52 -9.33
CA HIS A 40 -35.11 -6.66 -8.99
C HIS A 40 -34.89 -7.79 -9.98
N ALA A 41 -35.01 -9.02 -9.50
CA ALA A 41 -35.12 -10.20 -10.32
C ALA A 41 -36.28 -11.04 -9.84
N THR A 42 -36.63 -12.07 -10.59
CA THR A 42 -37.54 -13.12 -10.15
C THR A 42 -36.71 -14.35 -9.78
N PHE A 43 -36.93 -14.89 -8.58
CA PHE A 43 -36.35 -16.15 -8.13
C PHE A 43 -37.49 -17.11 -7.83
N ARG A 44 -37.63 -18.17 -8.63
CA ARG A 44 -38.72 -19.16 -8.48
C ARG A 44 -40.12 -18.53 -8.41
N GLY A 45 -40.37 -17.49 -9.20
CA GLY A 45 -41.66 -16.79 -9.25
C GLY A 45 -41.86 -15.72 -8.17
N VAL A 46 -40.90 -15.48 -7.28
CA VAL A 46 -40.94 -14.42 -6.27
C VAL A 46 -40.02 -13.28 -6.69
N ARG A 47 -40.50 -12.04 -6.58
CA ARG A 47 -39.66 -10.85 -6.82
C ARG A 47 -38.65 -10.72 -5.67
N VAL A 48 -37.38 -10.61 -6.01
CA VAL A 48 -36.26 -10.44 -5.08
C VAL A 48 -35.48 -9.20 -5.44
N ASP A 49 -34.91 -8.54 -4.45
CA ASP A 49 -34.00 -7.43 -4.64
C ASP A 49 -32.61 -7.98 -4.94
N VAL A 50 -31.97 -7.45 -5.97
CA VAL A 50 -30.60 -7.78 -6.39
C VAL A 50 -29.67 -6.70 -5.87
N TYR A 51 -28.71 -7.12 -5.05
CA TYR A 51 -27.75 -6.23 -4.39
C TYR A 51 -26.37 -6.29 -5.04
N LEU A 52 -25.91 -7.48 -5.45
CA LEU A 52 -24.56 -7.70 -6.00
C LEU A 52 -24.53 -8.91 -6.94
N VAL A 53 -23.67 -8.88 -7.96
CA VAL A 53 -23.38 -10.01 -8.85
C VAL A 53 -21.89 -10.34 -8.78
N ASN A 54 -21.52 -11.56 -8.38
CA ASN A 54 -20.14 -12.04 -8.20
C ASN A 54 -19.55 -12.68 -9.47
N TYR A 55 -18.21 -12.80 -9.51
CA TYR A 55 -17.45 -13.35 -10.65
C TYR A 55 -17.70 -14.83 -10.91
N ASP A 56 -17.99 -15.58 -9.86
CA ASP A 56 -18.35 -17.00 -9.91
C ASP A 56 -19.79 -17.25 -10.41
N GLY A 57 -20.49 -16.19 -10.83
CA GLY A 57 -21.86 -16.24 -11.32
C GLY A 57 -22.92 -16.33 -10.21
N ARG A 58 -22.54 -16.12 -8.95
CA ARG A 58 -23.50 -16.02 -7.84
C ARG A 58 -24.02 -14.59 -7.70
N VAL A 59 -25.29 -14.45 -7.33
CA VAL A 59 -25.98 -13.17 -7.16
C VAL A 59 -26.46 -13.05 -5.73
N TYR A 60 -26.07 -11.98 -5.04
CA TYR A 60 -26.57 -11.64 -3.72
C TYR A 60 -27.93 -10.96 -3.84
N ILE A 61 -28.93 -11.57 -3.22
CA ILE A 61 -30.32 -11.16 -3.29
C ILE A 61 -30.95 -11.04 -1.89
N GLY A 62 -32.05 -10.31 -1.77
CA GLY A 62 -32.85 -10.28 -0.56
C GLY A 62 -34.34 -10.14 -0.80
N GLY A 63 -35.12 -10.44 0.24
CA GLY A 63 -36.59 -10.46 0.23
C GLY A 63 -37.14 -11.76 0.81
N ASP A 64 -38.30 -12.19 0.34
CA ASP A 64 -38.96 -13.43 0.79
C ASP A 64 -38.32 -14.68 0.19
N LEU A 65 -37.10 -15.00 0.64
CA LEU A 65 -36.28 -16.07 0.08
C LEU A 65 -36.69 -17.47 0.58
N PRO A 66 -36.91 -18.45 -0.31
CA PRO A 66 -37.21 -19.82 0.09
C PRO A 66 -35.99 -20.50 0.75
N LYS A 67 -36.23 -21.46 1.66
CA LYS A 67 -35.16 -22.15 2.41
C LYS A 67 -34.22 -23.02 1.56
N LYS A 68 -34.55 -23.33 0.30
CA LYS A 68 -33.78 -24.22 -0.57
C LYS A 68 -33.30 -23.48 -1.82
N GLY A 69 -32.04 -23.71 -2.21
CA GLY A 69 -31.46 -23.11 -3.41
C GLY A 69 -30.90 -21.70 -3.20
N VAL A 70 -30.81 -21.26 -1.94
CA VAL A 70 -30.18 -20.02 -1.51
C VAL A 70 -28.99 -20.40 -0.63
N TYR A 71 -27.79 -20.02 -1.03
CA TYR A 71 -26.55 -20.20 -0.30
C TYR A 71 -26.38 -19.08 0.72
N ARG A 72 -25.80 -19.39 1.90
CA ARG A 72 -25.54 -18.40 2.97
C ARG A 72 -26.78 -17.54 3.25
N ARG A 73 -27.90 -18.21 3.47
CA ARG A 73 -29.18 -17.56 3.78
C ARG A 73 -29.12 -17.05 5.21
N ASP A 74 -29.04 -15.74 5.38
CA ASP A 74 -28.95 -15.08 6.66
C ASP A 74 -30.10 -14.08 6.81
N ASP A 75 -30.56 -13.86 8.05
CA ASP A 75 -31.51 -12.79 8.34
C ASP A 75 -30.67 -11.52 8.56
N ASP A 76 -30.80 -10.52 7.69
CA ASP A 76 -30.05 -9.25 7.81
C ASP A 76 -30.93 -8.21 8.51
N PRO A 77 -30.63 -7.84 9.78
CA PRO A 77 -31.46 -6.90 10.54
C PRO A 77 -31.44 -5.47 9.98
N ARG A 78 -30.57 -5.14 9.02
CA ARG A 78 -30.50 -3.81 8.38
C ARG A 78 -31.37 -3.70 7.14
N LEU A 79 -31.74 -4.82 6.54
CA LEU A 79 -32.52 -4.93 5.32
C LEU A 79 -33.73 -5.78 5.68
N GLU A 80 -34.86 -5.18 6.07
CA GLU A 80 -36.08 -5.84 6.62
C GLU A 80 -36.49 -7.14 5.87
N GLY A 81 -35.82 -8.27 6.13
CA GLY A 81 -35.94 -9.46 5.29
C GLY A 81 -34.76 -10.43 5.37
N VAL A 82 -34.82 -11.44 4.49
CA VAL A 82 -33.83 -12.51 4.41
C VAL A 82 -32.92 -12.23 3.21
N THR A 83 -31.61 -12.34 3.41
CA THR A 83 -30.63 -12.24 2.33
C THR A 83 -29.98 -13.58 2.04
N GLY A 84 -29.33 -13.68 0.88
CA GLY A 84 -28.54 -14.84 0.54
C GLY A 84 -28.09 -14.80 -0.91
N MET A 85 -27.39 -15.85 -1.33
CA MET A 85 -26.82 -15.93 -2.68
C MET A 85 -27.50 -17.00 -3.51
N VAL A 86 -27.73 -16.75 -4.79
CA VAL A 86 -28.26 -17.73 -5.75
C VAL A 86 -27.39 -17.79 -7.00
N ASP A 87 -27.45 -18.90 -7.74
CA ASP A 87 -26.86 -18.96 -9.08
C ASP A 87 -27.62 -18.00 -10.01
N PHE A 88 -26.91 -17.18 -10.79
CA PHE A 88 -27.50 -16.26 -11.76
C PHE A 88 -28.51 -16.95 -12.70
N ARG A 89 -28.25 -18.20 -13.11
CA ARG A 89 -29.14 -18.98 -14.00
C ARG A 89 -30.47 -19.34 -13.34
N ALA A 90 -30.57 -19.23 -12.02
CA ALA A 90 -31.80 -19.47 -11.29
C ALA A 90 -32.71 -18.24 -11.20
N LEU A 91 -32.25 -17.08 -11.70
CA LEU A 91 -33.00 -15.84 -11.75
C LEU A 91 -33.58 -15.59 -13.15
N ASP A 92 -34.79 -15.06 -13.20
CA ASP A 92 -35.46 -14.65 -14.42
C ASP A 92 -36.01 -13.22 -14.31
N ARG A 93 -36.18 -12.53 -15.46
CA ARG A 93 -36.74 -11.17 -15.56
C ARG A 93 -36.06 -10.15 -14.63
N PHE A 94 -34.97 -9.57 -15.14
CA PHE A 94 -34.20 -8.57 -14.41
C PHE A 94 -34.78 -7.17 -14.64
N TRP A 95 -34.70 -6.33 -13.62
CA TRP A 95 -34.95 -4.89 -13.70
C TRP A 95 -33.83 -4.20 -12.95
N LEU A 96 -32.71 -4.01 -13.65
CA LEU A 96 -31.50 -3.50 -13.07
C LEU A 96 -31.40 -2.00 -13.31
N THR A 97 -31.25 -1.26 -12.23
CA THR A 97 -30.87 0.14 -12.21
C THR A 97 -29.35 0.19 -12.17
N ARG A 98 -28.77 0.74 -13.23
CA ARG A 98 -27.34 1.02 -13.28
C ARG A 98 -27.08 2.38 -12.66
N THR A 99 -26.41 2.42 -11.51
CA THR A 99 -25.88 3.67 -10.97
C THR A 99 -24.38 3.68 -11.18
N THR A 100 -23.89 4.61 -12.00
CA THR A 100 -22.45 4.89 -12.09
C THR A 100 -22.17 6.10 -11.22
N THR A 101 -21.53 5.90 -10.08
CA THR A 101 -20.99 6.99 -9.25
C THR A 101 -19.51 7.15 -9.54
N TYR A 102 -19.10 8.38 -9.86
CA TYR A 102 -17.70 8.77 -9.99
C TYR A 102 -17.32 9.57 -8.75
N ASP A 103 -16.37 9.08 -7.98
CA ASP A 103 -15.50 9.99 -7.22
C ASP A 103 -14.33 10.30 -8.16
N VAL A 104 -14.39 11.46 -8.82
CA VAL A 104 -13.38 11.86 -9.80
C VAL A 104 -12.09 12.15 -9.02
N ILE A 105 -11.06 11.33 -9.23
CA ILE A 105 -9.69 11.69 -8.88
C ILE A 105 -9.28 12.80 -9.84
N ASP A 106 -9.30 14.03 -9.35
CA ASP A 106 -8.85 15.20 -10.08
C ASP A 106 -7.58 15.80 -9.45
N GLU A 107 -7.11 16.91 -10.00
CA GLU A 107 -5.93 17.62 -9.51
C GLU A 107 -6.07 18.16 -8.07
N SER A 108 -7.30 18.25 -7.55
CA SER A 108 -7.58 18.68 -6.18
C SER A 108 -7.57 17.52 -5.18
N THR A 109 -7.63 16.28 -5.67
CA THR A 109 -7.61 15.07 -4.84
C THR A 109 -6.20 14.87 -4.28
N PRO A 110 -6.01 14.88 -2.94
CA PRO A 110 -4.68 14.73 -2.35
C PRO A 110 -4.06 13.39 -2.73
N GLN A 111 -2.84 13.40 -3.27
CA GLN A 111 -2.14 12.17 -3.65
C GLN A 111 -1.90 11.27 -2.42
N PRO A 112 -2.12 9.95 -2.52
CA PRO A 112 -1.88 9.02 -1.43
C PRO A 112 -0.37 8.87 -1.19
N GLY A 113 -0.05 8.48 0.03
CA GLY A 113 1.32 8.31 0.52
C GLY A 113 1.76 9.40 1.47
N VAL A 114 3.05 9.37 1.77
CA VAL A 114 3.69 10.27 2.71
C VAL A 114 4.33 11.43 1.96
N THR A 115 3.88 12.63 2.27
CA THR A 115 4.33 13.87 1.65
C THR A 115 4.77 14.89 2.70
N THR A 116 5.56 15.87 2.29
CA THR A 116 5.94 16.98 3.15
C THR A 116 6.01 18.26 2.33
N ARG A 117 5.88 19.42 3.00
CA ARG A 117 5.93 20.73 2.35
C ARG A 117 7.23 21.43 2.68
N VAL A 118 8.03 21.75 1.66
CA VAL A 118 9.27 22.53 1.77
C VAL A 118 9.17 23.72 0.82
N ASP A 119 9.43 24.92 1.34
CA ASP A 119 9.38 26.18 0.58
C ASP A 119 8.09 26.37 -0.24
N GLY A 120 6.94 25.97 0.34
CA GLY A 120 5.63 26.12 -0.27
C GLY A 120 5.27 25.05 -1.31
N ARG A 121 6.13 24.05 -1.59
CA ARG A 121 5.84 22.91 -2.48
C ARG A 121 5.73 21.59 -1.72
N ASP A 122 4.81 20.75 -2.16
CA ASP A 122 4.65 19.39 -1.63
C ASP A 122 5.61 18.43 -2.37
N PHE A 123 6.27 17.57 -1.62
CA PHE A 123 7.18 16.53 -2.10
C PHE A 123 6.77 15.19 -1.50
N ALA A 124 6.97 14.10 -2.24
CA ALA A 124 6.88 12.77 -1.64
C ALA A 124 8.10 12.51 -0.75
N VAL A 125 7.90 11.77 0.34
CA VAL A 125 8.96 11.38 1.26
C VAL A 125 9.36 9.95 0.95
N ALA A 126 10.65 9.75 0.66
CA ALA A 126 11.18 8.41 0.39
C ALA A 126 11.25 7.60 1.68
N ASP A 127 11.68 8.24 2.76
CA ASP A 127 11.92 7.61 4.06
C ASP A 127 11.75 8.68 5.14
N THR A 128 10.73 8.51 5.99
CA THR A 128 10.48 9.33 7.18
C THR A 128 11.45 8.98 8.30
N CYS A 129 11.99 7.77 8.22
CA CYS A 129 12.88 7.15 9.16
C CYS A 129 14.38 7.48 8.95
N GLY A 130 14.70 8.45 8.10
CA GLY A 130 15.85 9.33 8.34
C GLY A 130 17.20 8.90 7.76
N THR A 131 17.88 9.93 7.29
CA THR A 131 19.32 9.96 7.01
C THR A 131 19.94 11.05 7.89
N VAL A 132 21.22 10.95 8.23
CA VAL A 132 21.94 12.01 8.94
C VAL A 132 23.18 12.33 8.12
N SER A 133 23.47 13.62 7.94
CA SER A 133 24.70 14.02 7.24
C SER A 133 25.94 13.69 8.08
N GLU A 134 27.13 13.73 7.48
CA GLU A 134 28.39 13.56 8.23
C GLU A 134 28.57 14.61 9.34
N ALA A 135 27.90 15.76 9.23
CA ALA A 135 27.89 16.82 10.23
C ALA A 135 26.87 16.58 11.38
N GLY A 136 26.17 15.45 11.38
CA GLY A 136 25.18 15.12 12.40
C GLY A 136 23.81 15.79 12.21
N VAL A 137 23.56 16.39 11.04
CA VAL A 137 22.30 17.09 10.76
C VAL A 137 21.26 16.08 10.24
N PRO A 138 20.07 15.97 10.88
CA PRO A 138 19.00 15.12 10.38
C PRO A 138 18.54 15.56 8.98
N GLN A 139 18.40 14.61 8.08
CA GLN A 139 17.98 14.82 6.70
C GLN A 139 16.69 14.05 6.40
N LEU A 140 15.85 14.64 5.55
CA LEU A 140 14.75 13.96 4.87
C LEU A 140 15.16 13.69 3.43
N GLN A 141 14.89 12.48 2.95
CA GLN A 141 15.00 12.20 1.52
C GLN A 141 13.66 12.48 0.84
N LEU A 142 13.67 13.50 -0.01
CA LEU A 142 12.53 13.88 -0.84
C LEU A 142 12.58 13.17 -2.18
N ILE A 143 11.41 12.94 -2.76
CA ILE A 143 11.24 12.49 -4.14
C ILE A 143 10.55 13.60 -4.93
N TRP A 144 11.07 13.85 -6.12
CA TRP A 144 10.54 14.83 -7.04
C TRP A 144 9.16 14.41 -7.53
N PRO A 145 8.10 15.24 -7.36
CA PRO A 145 6.74 14.88 -7.77
C PRO A 145 6.47 15.11 -9.26
N GLY A 146 7.37 15.81 -9.98
CA GLY A 146 7.16 16.16 -11.38
C GLY A 146 7.56 15.06 -12.36
N ALA A 147 6.96 15.08 -13.55
CA ALA A 147 7.25 14.13 -14.63
C ALA A 147 8.53 14.44 -15.44
N GLY A 148 9.19 15.59 -15.21
CA GLY A 148 10.43 15.99 -15.88
C GLY A 148 11.56 16.24 -14.88
N GLU A 149 12.75 16.61 -15.35
CA GLU A 149 13.89 16.89 -14.47
C GLU A 149 13.61 18.08 -13.53
N PRO A 150 14.06 18.01 -12.25
CA PRO A 150 13.93 19.13 -11.33
C PRO A 150 14.82 20.30 -11.77
N THR A 151 14.30 21.52 -11.67
CA THR A 151 15.10 22.73 -11.90
C THR A 151 15.94 23.04 -10.65
N ALA A 152 17.21 23.44 -10.85
CA ALA A 152 18.25 23.57 -9.81
C ALA A 152 17.90 24.48 -8.60
N ASP A 153 16.87 25.31 -8.70
CA ASP A 153 16.51 26.29 -7.66
C ASP A 153 15.43 25.77 -6.69
N LEU A 154 14.96 24.54 -6.87
CA LEU A 154 13.85 23.98 -6.09
C LEU A 154 14.34 23.40 -4.78
N ALA A 155 13.93 24.05 -3.69
CA ALA A 155 14.30 23.70 -2.33
C ALA A 155 15.82 23.71 -2.09
N GLY A 156 16.64 24.43 -2.87
CA GLY A 156 18.09 24.54 -2.61
C GLY A 156 18.77 23.19 -2.35
N ALA A 157 18.30 22.15 -3.03
CA ALA A 157 18.64 20.77 -2.76
C ALA A 157 19.35 20.17 -3.98
N ASP A 158 20.36 19.35 -3.72
CA ASP A 158 21.10 18.67 -4.77
C ASP A 158 20.31 17.44 -5.23
N TRP A 159 19.50 17.62 -6.27
CA TRP A 159 18.72 16.56 -6.87
C TRP A 159 19.59 15.58 -7.63
N THR A 160 19.42 14.30 -7.36
CA THR A 160 20.12 13.20 -8.02
C THR A 160 19.13 12.20 -8.58
N PRO A 161 19.31 11.72 -9.82
CA PRO A 161 18.49 10.63 -10.33
C PRO A 161 18.70 9.37 -9.48
N ASP A 162 17.62 8.63 -9.25
CA ASP A 162 17.66 7.28 -8.70
C ASP A 162 17.50 6.24 -9.82
N ASP A 163 17.87 4.98 -9.55
CA ASP A 163 17.75 3.92 -10.57
C ASP A 163 16.29 3.47 -10.76
N TYR A 164 15.35 4.08 -10.03
CA TYR A 164 13.93 3.86 -10.16
C TYR A 164 13.27 4.89 -11.09
N GLY A 165 14.02 5.77 -11.73
CA GLY A 165 13.52 6.75 -12.70
C GLY A 165 13.00 8.07 -12.11
N ALA A 166 13.23 8.32 -10.81
CA ALA A 166 12.86 9.57 -10.15
C ALA A 166 14.11 10.38 -9.80
N PHE A 167 13.89 11.61 -9.32
CA PHE A 167 14.93 12.41 -8.71
C PHE A 167 14.71 12.45 -7.20
N THR A 168 15.78 12.30 -6.44
CA THR A 168 15.75 12.44 -4.99
C THR A 168 16.72 13.51 -4.52
N ALA A 169 16.40 14.14 -3.41
CA ALA A 169 17.29 15.09 -2.76
C ALA A 169 17.24 14.91 -1.26
N LEU A 170 18.39 15.09 -0.61
CA LEU A 170 18.45 15.22 0.84
C LEU A 170 18.26 16.69 1.21
N VAL A 171 17.34 16.95 2.14
CA VAL A 171 17.17 18.28 2.72
C VAL A 171 17.26 18.19 4.24
N ASP A 172 17.74 19.26 4.86
CA ASP A 172 17.69 19.40 6.31
C ASP A 172 16.24 19.21 6.79
N ARG A 173 16.06 18.29 7.75
CA ARG A 173 14.74 17.94 8.29
C ARG A 173 14.02 19.17 8.86
N SER A 174 14.75 20.16 9.39
CA SER A 174 14.17 21.41 9.93
C SER A 174 13.44 22.26 8.90
N ARG A 175 13.67 22.03 7.61
CA ARG A 175 12.99 22.76 6.52
C ARG A 175 11.57 22.28 6.27
N ALA A 176 11.22 21.13 6.84
CA ALA A 176 9.87 20.64 6.89
C ALA A 176 9.36 20.74 8.33
N SER A 177 8.07 21.04 8.49
CA SER A 177 7.41 21.12 9.80
C SER A 177 6.43 19.97 10.06
N VAL A 178 5.86 19.44 8.98
CA VAL A 178 4.79 18.45 9.01
C VAL A 178 5.05 17.41 7.93
N VAL A 179 4.79 16.15 8.26
CA VAL A 179 4.59 15.07 7.30
C VAL A 179 3.10 14.82 7.18
N ARG A 180 2.63 14.82 5.95
CA ARG A 180 1.24 14.55 5.60
C ARG A 180 1.15 13.14 5.08
N GLN A 181 0.40 12.31 5.79
CA GLN A 181 0.01 11.00 5.31
C GLN A 181 -1.39 11.09 4.71
N VAL A 182 -1.50 10.64 3.46
CA VAL A 182 -2.79 10.49 2.80
C VAL A 182 -2.98 9.00 2.53
N ALA A 183 -4.07 8.43 3.02
CA ALA A 183 -4.44 7.06 2.72
C ALA A 183 -5.71 7.07 1.88
N TRP A 184 -5.70 6.38 0.74
CA TRP A 184 -6.92 6.16 -0.03
C TRP A 184 -7.45 4.76 0.22
N GLN A 185 -8.77 4.65 0.24
CA GLN A 185 -9.48 3.40 -0.02
C GLN A 185 -10.08 3.51 -1.43
N ALA A 186 -9.79 2.53 -2.27
CA ALA A 186 -10.25 2.49 -3.65
C ALA A 186 -10.76 1.09 -4.01
N VAL A 187 -11.54 0.98 -5.08
CA VAL A 187 -11.90 -0.29 -5.71
C VAL A 187 -11.01 -0.54 -6.91
N TRP A 188 -10.42 -1.73 -6.97
CA TRP A 188 -9.74 -2.26 -8.15
C TRP A 188 -10.24 -3.66 -8.46
N ARG A 189 -10.84 -3.87 -9.65
CA ARG A 189 -11.40 -5.17 -10.08
C ARG A 189 -12.26 -5.84 -9.00
N ASP A 190 -13.13 -5.05 -8.35
CA ASP A 190 -14.03 -5.43 -7.24
C ASP A 190 -13.38 -5.65 -5.86
N PHE A 191 -12.06 -5.53 -5.73
CA PHE A 191 -11.39 -5.52 -4.43
C PHE A 191 -11.36 -4.12 -3.84
N THR A 192 -11.74 -4.00 -2.56
CA THR A 192 -11.42 -2.80 -1.79
C THR A 192 -9.95 -2.88 -1.41
N VAL A 193 -9.18 -1.94 -1.93
CA VAL A 193 -7.73 -1.84 -1.75
C VAL A 193 -7.37 -0.54 -1.05
N THR A 194 -6.34 -0.58 -0.23
CA THR A 194 -5.68 0.62 0.25
C THR A 194 -4.66 1.05 -0.79
N VAL A 195 -4.65 2.33 -1.18
CA VAL A 195 -3.60 2.90 -2.03
C VAL A 195 -2.55 3.56 -1.15
N ALA A 196 -1.33 3.06 -1.20
CA ALA A 196 -0.22 3.54 -0.37
C ALA A 196 0.60 4.65 -1.05
N GLY A 197 0.57 4.73 -2.39
CA GLY A 197 1.30 5.75 -3.12
C GLY A 197 0.99 5.70 -4.61
N ILE A 198 1.18 6.83 -5.29
CA ILE A 198 1.04 6.94 -6.73
C ILE A 198 2.32 7.52 -7.31
N ARG A 199 2.79 6.91 -8.40
CA ARG A 199 3.92 7.40 -9.16
C ARG A 199 3.76 7.05 -10.63
N GLU A 200 4.02 8.02 -11.51
CA GLU A 200 4.00 7.82 -12.97
C GLU A 200 2.70 7.17 -13.49
N GLY A 201 1.56 7.58 -12.92
CA GLY A 201 0.24 7.04 -13.28
C GLY A 201 -0.01 5.62 -12.78
N ARG A 202 0.85 5.08 -11.92
CA ARG A 202 0.71 3.76 -11.32
C ARG A 202 0.53 3.90 -9.80
N ALA A 203 -0.43 3.18 -9.26
CA ALA A 203 -0.78 3.11 -7.86
C ALA A 203 -0.27 1.80 -7.26
N LEU A 204 0.41 1.92 -6.14
CA LEU A 204 0.73 0.77 -5.31
C LEU A 204 -0.44 0.49 -4.39
N VAL A 205 -1.05 -0.68 -4.56
CA VAL A 205 -2.24 -1.09 -3.84
C VAL A 205 -1.97 -2.31 -2.98
N TYR A 206 -2.74 -2.45 -1.90
CA TYR A 206 -2.71 -3.66 -1.10
C TYR A 206 -4.02 -3.98 -0.42
N VAL A 207 -4.17 -5.25 -0.04
CA VAL A 207 -5.28 -5.78 0.77
C VAL A 207 -4.69 -6.44 2.01
N GLY A 208 -5.01 -5.91 3.19
CA GLY A 208 -4.43 -6.38 4.47
C GLY A 208 -4.97 -7.72 4.96
N THR A 209 -6.24 -8.06 4.69
CA THR A 209 -6.84 -9.34 5.08
C THR A 209 -7.94 -9.76 4.11
N GLY A 210 -7.82 -10.97 3.56
CA GLY A 210 -8.91 -11.66 2.87
C GLY A 210 -8.98 -11.35 1.38
N GLY A 211 -9.11 -12.41 0.59
CA GLY A 211 -9.20 -12.33 -0.86
C GLY A 211 -7.85 -12.48 -1.52
N VAL A 212 -7.38 -13.72 -1.67
CA VAL A 212 -6.46 -14.01 -2.77
C VAL A 212 -7.27 -13.79 -4.05
N PRO A 213 -6.79 -12.97 -5.00
CA PRO A 213 -7.46 -12.83 -6.28
C PRO A 213 -7.55 -14.22 -6.91
N GLU A 214 -8.76 -14.65 -7.29
CA GLU A 214 -8.99 -16.00 -7.85
C GLU A 214 -8.30 -16.24 -9.20
N PHE A 215 -7.55 -15.25 -9.69
CA PHE A 215 -6.94 -15.23 -11.01
C PHE A 215 -5.43 -15.05 -10.86
N ASP A 216 -4.68 -15.72 -11.73
CA ASP A 216 -3.25 -15.51 -11.91
C ASP A 216 -3.04 -14.16 -12.62
N VAL A 217 -2.94 -13.10 -11.82
CA VAL A 217 -2.73 -11.73 -12.32
C VAL A 217 -1.25 -11.42 -12.16
N PRO A 218 -0.50 -11.20 -13.26
CA PRO A 218 0.95 -11.05 -13.20
C PRO A 218 1.41 -9.81 -12.42
N GLU A 219 0.53 -8.82 -12.23
CA GLU A 219 0.79 -7.63 -11.43
C GLU A 219 0.67 -7.86 -9.91
N ILE A 220 0.14 -9.01 -9.48
CA ILE A 220 -0.13 -9.30 -8.07
C ILE A 220 0.99 -10.17 -7.51
N THR A 221 1.54 -9.74 -6.38
CA THR A 221 2.44 -10.57 -5.59
C THR A 221 1.76 -10.99 -4.30
N ILE A 222 1.58 -12.30 -4.16
CA ILE A 222 0.91 -12.92 -3.01
C ILE A 222 1.97 -13.24 -1.95
N VAL A 223 1.69 -12.88 -0.71
CA VAL A 223 2.51 -13.28 0.44
C VAL A 223 1.90 -14.55 1.03
N GLU A 224 2.48 -15.69 0.70
CA GLU A 224 2.01 -16.99 1.21
C GLU A 224 2.67 -17.34 2.55
N ASP A 225 2.00 -16.99 3.66
CA ASP A 225 2.09 -17.74 4.93
C ASP A 225 0.85 -17.45 5.80
N ASN A 226 0.21 -18.51 6.34
CA ASN A 226 -1.12 -18.49 7.01
C ASN A 226 -1.20 -17.49 8.19
N LEU A 227 -2.22 -16.62 8.32
CA LEU A 227 -3.63 -16.89 8.65
C LEU A 227 -4.63 -15.86 8.06
N THR A 228 -4.17 -14.88 7.29
CA THR A 228 -4.98 -13.77 6.73
C THR A 228 -4.33 -13.24 5.44
N SER A 229 -4.35 -14.03 4.36
CA SER A 229 -3.65 -13.72 3.10
C SER A 229 -3.89 -12.27 2.65
N GLY A 230 -2.81 -11.47 2.67
CA GLY A 230 -2.75 -10.16 2.07
C GLY A 230 -1.91 -10.21 0.80
N TRP A 231 -2.08 -9.23 -0.08
CA TRP A 231 -1.31 -9.10 -1.31
C TRP A 231 -1.13 -7.64 -1.65
N SER A 232 -0.11 -7.38 -2.46
CA SER A 232 0.14 -6.06 -3.04
C SER A 232 0.26 -6.16 -4.56
N ALA A 233 -0.03 -5.06 -5.24
CA ALA A 233 0.10 -4.96 -6.69
C ALA A 233 0.43 -3.54 -7.12
N LEU A 234 1.07 -3.40 -8.28
CA LEU A 234 1.16 -2.12 -8.98
C LEU A 234 0.12 -2.08 -10.09
N VAL A 235 -0.80 -1.12 -10.01
CA VAL A 235 -1.95 -1.02 -10.93
C VAL A 235 -2.04 0.39 -11.52
N PRO A 236 -2.46 0.59 -12.76
CA PRO A 236 -2.67 1.94 -13.29
C PRO A 236 -3.73 2.70 -12.49
N VAL A 237 -3.49 3.99 -12.21
CA VAL A 237 -4.40 4.84 -11.41
C VAL A 237 -5.76 4.95 -12.08
N GLU A 238 -5.82 4.97 -13.41
CA GLU A 238 -7.07 5.02 -14.17
C GLU A 238 -7.96 3.77 -14.00
N GLN A 239 -7.42 2.69 -13.42
CA GLN A 239 -8.19 1.48 -13.08
C GLN A 239 -8.76 1.53 -11.65
N LEU A 240 -8.42 2.54 -10.86
CA LEU A 240 -8.92 2.72 -9.51
C LEU A 240 -10.20 3.55 -9.51
N SER A 241 -11.15 3.15 -8.66
CA SER A 241 -12.29 3.98 -8.28
C SER A 241 -12.11 4.39 -6.83
N LEU A 242 -11.82 5.67 -6.56
CA LEU A 242 -11.69 6.18 -5.20
C LEU A 242 -13.02 5.98 -4.45
N GLN A 243 -12.97 5.51 -3.20
CA GLN A 243 -14.15 5.43 -2.31
C GLN A 243 -14.08 6.47 -1.20
N SER A 244 -12.90 6.64 -0.64
CA SER A 244 -12.65 7.62 0.41
C SER A 244 -11.16 7.88 0.53
N TRP A 245 -10.81 8.99 1.13
CA TRP A 245 -9.45 9.27 1.55
C TRP A 245 -9.45 9.91 2.93
N THR A 246 -8.39 9.65 3.68
CA THR A 246 -8.09 10.34 4.91
C THR A 246 -6.78 11.09 4.73
N ARG A 247 -6.71 12.29 5.28
CA ARG A 247 -5.48 13.07 5.36
C ARG A 247 -5.19 13.34 6.81
N VAL A 248 -3.96 13.03 7.19
CA VAL A 248 -3.45 13.26 8.52
C VAL A 248 -2.15 14.03 8.40
N ASP A 249 -2.19 15.27 8.85
CA ASP A 249 -1.00 16.11 8.98
C ASP A 249 -0.40 15.82 10.37
N ARG A 250 0.84 15.33 10.41
CA ARG A 250 1.56 15.00 11.64
C ARG A 250 2.79 15.91 11.76
N PRO A 251 3.11 16.44 12.96
CA PRO A 251 4.40 17.08 13.14
C PRO A 251 5.49 16.10 12.74
N LEU A 252 6.56 16.60 12.14
CA LEU A 252 7.77 15.80 12.07
C LEU A 252 8.18 15.53 13.52
N GLY A 253 8.12 14.26 13.94
CA GLY A 253 8.90 13.88 15.10
C GLY A 253 10.37 14.15 14.81
N SER A 254 11.24 13.96 15.79
CA SER A 254 12.66 14.23 15.63
C SER A 254 13.31 13.41 14.49
N GLY A 255 12.60 12.44 13.91
CA GLY A 255 13.18 11.50 12.95
C GLY A 255 13.84 10.40 13.74
N THR A 256 13.88 9.23 13.13
CA THR A 256 14.32 7.94 13.69
C THR A 256 15.41 8.06 14.71
N MET A 257 15.40 7.12 15.68
CA MET A 257 16.49 6.16 15.96
C MET A 257 15.97 4.93 16.70
N ALA A 258 16.50 3.72 16.53
CA ALA A 258 17.81 3.32 16.02
C ALA A 258 17.69 2.35 14.83
N GLY A 259 18.49 2.58 13.79
CA GLY A 259 18.39 1.81 12.55
C GLY A 259 19.71 1.67 11.84
N PHE A 260 19.75 0.66 10.98
CA PHE A 260 20.81 0.48 10.01
C PHE A 260 20.25 0.96 8.69
N VAL A 261 20.88 1.98 8.11
CA VAL A 261 20.44 2.61 6.88
C VAL A 261 21.44 2.28 5.79
N GLY A 262 20.96 1.98 4.59
CA GLY A 262 21.77 1.79 3.40
C GLY A 262 21.22 2.58 2.23
N ARG A 263 22.09 2.94 1.30
CA ARG A 263 21.68 3.50 0.02
C ARG A 263 21.43 2.35 -0.96
N VAL A 264 20.18 2.20 -1.36
CA VAL A 264 19.65 1.24 -2.32
C VAL A 264 19.27 1.97 -3.59
N ARG A 265 20.00 1.73 -4.69
CA ARG A 265 19.62 2.26 -6.02
C ARG A 265 19.32 3.77 -6.03
N GLY A 266 20.10 4.54 -5.28
CA GLY A 266 19.92 5.99 -5.13
C GLY A 266 19.05 6.44 -3.94
N ARG A 267 18.28 5.55 -3.30
CA ARG A 267 17.40 5.83 -2.15
C ARG A 267 17.97 5.33 -0.83
N TYR A 268 17.78 6.05 0.26
CA TYR A 268 18.02 5.54 1.60
C TYR A 268 16.82 4.69 2.06
N ALA A 269 17.12 3.59 2.71
CA ALA A 269 16.15 2.70 3.33
C ALA A 269 16.77 2.05 4.58
N LEU A 270 15.92 1.61 5.50
CA LEU A 270 16.34 0.72 6.58
C LEU A 270 16.76 -0.62 5.98
N VAL A 271 17.89 -1.15 6.41
CA VAL A 271 18.46 -2.39 5.85
C VAL A 271 18.75 -3.42 6.94
N SER A 272 18.42 -4.67 6.61
CA SER A 272 18.68 -5.83 7.44
C SER A 272 19.24 -6.98 6.61
N ARG A 273 19.72 -8.02 7.28
CA ARG A 273 20.09 -9.28 6.63
C ARG A 273 18.87 -10.18 6.50
N PRO A 274 18.73 -10.90 5.39
CA PRO A 274 17.65 -11.87 5.23
C PRO A 274 17.74 -12.96 6.30
N ALA A 275 16.59 -13.32 6.86
CA ALA A 275 16.49 -14.47 7.76
C ALA A 275 16.38 -15.78 6.98
N VAL A 276 16.86 -16.88 7.58
CA VAL A 276 16.61 -18.23 7.08
C VAL A 276 15.08 -18.46 7.01
N PRO A 277 14.54 -19.07 5.94
CA PRO A 277 13.09 -19.13 5.68
C PRO A 277 12.18 -19.76 6.75
N ARG A 278 12.68 -20.41 7.80
CA ARG A 278 11.87 -20.88 8.95
C ARG A 278 12.72 -20.98 10.22
N PRO A 279 12.81 -19.93 11.06
CA PRO A 279 13.20 -20.14 12.44
C PRO A 279 12.13 -20.99 13.14
N LYS A 280 12.50 -22.00 13.93
CA LYS A 280 11.46 -22.76 14.66
C LYS A 280 10.78 -21.83 15.67
N PRO A 281 9.52 -22.12 16.07
CA PRO A 281 8.85 -21.36 17.12
C PRO A 281 9.73 -21.24 18.37
N GLY A 282 10.04 -20.00 18.79
CA GLY A 282 10.89 -19.71 19.93
C GLY A 282 12.41 -19.63 19.64
N GLU A 283 12.85 -19.90 18.41
CA GLU A 283 14.24 -19.68 17.99
C GLU A 283 14.42 -18.23 17.48
N ALA A 284 15.57 -17.64 17.79
CA ALA A 284 15.94 -16.34 17.22
C ALA A 284 16.19 -16.50 15.70
N PRO A 285 15.78 -15.52 14.87
CA PRO A 285 16.13 -15.50 13.45
C PRO A 285 17.65 -15.56 13.26
N VAL A 286 18.10 -16.39 12.32
CA VAL A 286 19.51 -16.49 11.90
C VAL A 286 19.62 -15.99 10.46
N ALA A 287 20.74 -15.34 10.12
CA ALA A 287 20.97 -14.85 8.78
C ALA A 287 21.01 -16.00 7.75
N ALA A 288 20.34 -15.83 6.61
CA ALA A 288 20.40 -16.78 5.50
C ALA A 288 21.83 -16.88 4.94
N ALA A 289 22.22 -18.07 4.50
CA ALA A 289 23.51 -18.28 3.84
C ALA A 289 23.49 -17.58 2.46
N GLY A 290 24.15 -16.43 2.37
CA GLY A 290 24.18 -15.59 1.17
C GLY A 290 24.58 -14.15 1.51
N THR A 291 24.78 -13.32 0.48
CA THR A 291 25.24 -11.93 0.64
C THR A 291 24.13 -10.87 0.50
N GLY A 292 22.87 -11.29 0.33
CA GLY A 292 21.76 -10.37 0.08
C GLY A 292 21.34 -9.54 1.30
N PHE A 293 20.48 -8.55 1.06
CA PHE A 293 19.89 -7.67 2.06
C PHE A 293 18.38 -7.62 1.93
N VAL A 294 17.74 -7.14 2.97
CA VAL A 294 16.35 -6.72 2.95
C VAL A 294 16.32 -5.22 3.24
N ALA A 295 15.65 -4.46 2.37
CA ALA A 295 15.35 -3.06 2.62
C ALA A 295 13.90 -2.92 3.08
N ASP A 296 13.67 -2.24 4.19
CA ASP A 296 12.38 -2.06 4.82
C ASP A 296 11.93 -0.59 4.70
N LYS A 297 10.62 -0.38 4.48
CA LYS A 297 9.96 0.92 4.41
C LYS A 297 8.59 0.88 5.07
N ASP A 298 8.18 1.96 5.70
CA ASP A 298 6.89 2.03 6.35
C ASP A 298 5.76 2.19 5.33
N GLN A 299 4.54 1.81 5.74
CA GLN A 299 3.37 1.95 4.90
C GLN A 299 3.13 3.42 4.52
N GLY A 300 3.00 3.67 3.21
CA GLY A 300 2.75 5.00 2.66
C GLY A 300 4.02 5.72 2.20
N GLU A 301 5.19 5.22 2.59
CA GLU A 301 6.43 5.69 1.99
C GLU A 301 6.52 5.29 0.53
N SER A 302 7.22 6.11 -0.26
CA SER A 302 7.37 5.84 -1.68
C SER A 302 8.27 4.63 -1.92
N VAL A 303 7.68 3.60 -2.52
CA VAL A 303 8.37 2.35 -2.90
C VAL A 303 8.17 2.06 -4.39
N THR A 304 8.77 0.98 -4.87
CA THR A 304 8.81 0.53 -6.27
C THR A 304 8.35 -0.92 -6.37
N ASP A 305 8.24 -1.46 -7.59
CA ASP A 305 7.63 -2.78 -7.88
C ASP A 305 8.34 -3.97 -7.24
N ASP A 306 9.57 -3.77 -6.76
CA ASP A 306 10.38 -4.75 -6.05
C ASP A 306 10.13 -4.76 -4.53
N PHE A 307 9.31 -3.85 -4.00
CA PHE A 307 8.85 -3.85 -2.62
C PHE A 307 7.51 -4.56 -2.48
N PHE A 308 7.41 -5.42 -1.47
CA PHE A 308 6.20 -6.17 -1.13
C PHE A 308 5.84 -5.96 0.34
N LEU A 309 4.56 -5.99 0.70
CA LEU A 309 4.16 -5.81 2.10
C LEU A 309 4.40 -7.06 2.94
N PHE A 310 4.97 -6.88 4.12
CA PHE A 310 5.13 -7.93 5.11
C PHE A 310 4.65 -7.46 6.48
N PRO A 311 4.09 -8.37 7.30
CA PRO A 311 3.86 -8.05 8.69
C PRO A 311 5.22 -7.89 9.39
N ARG A 312 5.36 -6.83 10.18
CA ARG A 312 6.57 -6.57 10.99
C ARG A 312 6.79 -7.65 12.06
N THR A 313 5.72 -8.20 12.61
CA THR A 313 5.73 -9.32 13.56
C THR A 313 4.61 -10.32 13.27
N SER A 314 4.76 -11.55 13.77
CA SER A 314 3.72 -12.58 13.66
C SER A 314 2.55 -12.24 14.60
N GLY A 315 1.50 -11.59 14.11
CA GLY A 315 0.31 -11.26 14.89
C GLY A 315 -0.78 -10.53 14.10
N HIS A 316 -2.04 -10.65 14.55
CA HIS A 316 -3.20 -10.03 13.91
C HIS A 316 -3.19 -8.49 13.95
N ASP A 317 -2.51 -7.91 14.94
CA ASP A 317 -2.37 -6.45 15.11
C ASP A 317 -0.98 -5.93 14.68
N SER A 318 -0.24 -6.72 13.88
CA SER A 318 1.07 -6.27 13.40
C SER A 318 0.90 -5.15 12.37
N TYR A 319 1.68 -4.08 12.53
CA TYR A 319 1.92 -3.12 11.46
C TYR A 319 2.55 -3.82 10.25
N TRP A 320 2.23 -3.30 9.06
CA TRP A 320 2.78 -3.79 7.80
C TRP A 320 3.89 -2.85 7.32
N GLU A 321 4.94 -3.43 6.77
CA GLU A 321 6.09 -2.72 6.20
C GLU A 321 6.38 -3.25 4.79
N TRP A 322 6.74 -2.36 3.89
CA TRP A 322 7.20 -2.69 2.55
C TRP A 322 8.63 -3.20 2.61
N ARG A 323 8.92 -4.34 1.99
CA ARG A 323 10.26 -4.91 1.95
C ARG A 323 10.69 -5.29 0.55
N ALA A 324 11.94 -4.97 0.21
CA ALA A 324 12.60 -5.42 -1.00
C ALA A 324 13.78 -6.32 -0.65
N HIS A 325 13.93 -7.42 -1.39
CA HIS A 325 15.10 -8.28 -1.32
C HIS A 325 16.11 -7.84 -2.36
N LEU A 326 17.35 -7.63 -1.92
CA LEU A 326 18.36 -6.96 -2.73
C LEU A 326 19.63 -7.79 -2.79
N ASP A 327 20.30 -7.77 -3.94
CA ASP A 327 21.65 -8.28 -4.03
C ASP A 327 22.62 -7.40 -3.23
N ALA A 328 23.72 -8.02 -2.81
CA ALA A 328 24.71 -7.37 -1.94
C ALA A 328 25.28 -6.07 -2.53
N ASN A 329 25.36 -6.03 -3.86
CA ASN A 329 26.00 -4.95 -4.59
C ASN A 329 25.06 -3.76 -4.82
N GLU A 330 23.78 -3.93 -4.52
CA GLU A 330 22.78 -2.88 -4.67
C GLU A 330 22.71 -1.95 -3.46
N VAL A 331 23.33 -2.35 -2.35
CA VAL A 331 23.33 -1.61 -1.09
C VAL A 331 24.72 -1.05 -0.83
N THR A 332 24.81 0.29 -0.78
CA THR A 332 26.02 1.04 -0.44
C THR A 332 25.80 1.89 0.82
N ASP A 333 26.86 2.56 1.29
CA ASP A 333 26.79 3.53 2.38
C ASP A 333 26.12 3.04 3.67
N LEU A 334 26.33 1.76 4.00
CA LEU A 334 25.81 1.12 5.21
C LEU A 334 26.26 1.85 6.47
N THR A 335 25.28 2.44 7.16
CA THR A 335 25.50 3.31 8.29
C THR A 335 24.53 2.94 9.41
N GLN A 336 25.07 2.76 10.60
CA GLN A 336 24.28 2.72 11.82
C GLN A 336 24.07 4.14 12.31
N VAL A 337 22.81 4.49 12.57
CA VAL A 337 22.42 5.79 13.09
C VAL A 337 21.94 5.56 14.53
N SER A 338 22.54 6.23 15.53
CA SER A 338 22.13 6.15 16.97
C SER A 338 21.93 7.54 17.65
N ALA A 339 20.82 7.74 18.39
CA ALA A 339 20.42 9.04 18.98
C ALA A 339 20.34 8.96 20.48
N THR A 340 20.55 10.10 21.10
CA THR A 340 20.34 10.30 22.51
C THR A 340 19.51 11.56 22.77
N THR A 341 18.83 11.58 23.90
CA THR A 341 18.18 12.78 24.44
C THR A 341 18.27 12.82 25.94
N THR A 342 18.13 14.00 26.54
CA THR A 342 18.03 14.18 27.98
C THR A 342 16.57 14.34 28.38
N TRP A 343 16.13 13.53 29.33
CA TRP A 343 14.82 13.62 29.98
C TRP A 343 15.02 13.60 31.50
N ARG A 344 14.38 14.53 32.21
CA ARG A 344 14.50 14.66 33.69
C ARG A 344 15.95 14.72 34.21
N GLY A 345 16.86 15.29 33.42
CA GLY A 345 18.27 15.46 33.79
C GLY A 345 19.18 14.26 33.50
N GLU A 346 18.65 13.17 32.95
CA GLU A 346 19.43 11.99 32.53
C GLU A 346 19.42 11.82 31.02
N THR A 347 20.53 11.36 30.45
CA THR A 347 20.65 11.09 29.02
C THR A 347 20.32 9.63 28.71
N TYR A 348 19.38 9.43 27.78
CA TYR A 348 18.89 8.14 27.34
C TYR A 348 19.20 7.93 25.86
N ALA A 349 19.45 6.68 25.47
CA ALA A 349 19.39 6.29 24.08
C ALA A 349 17.92 6.31 23.61
N VAL A 350 17.69 6.81 22.41
CA VAL A 350 16.37 6.79 21.78
C VAL A 350 16.17 5.44 21.09
N GLU A 351 15.12 4.72 21.47
CA GLU A 351 14.77 3.39 20.93
C GLU A 351 13.83 3.48 19.74
N GLY A 352 13.08 4.58 19.65
CA GLY A 352 12.16 4.90 18.57
C GLY A 352 11.56 6.28 18.77
N CYS A 353 10.98 6.81 17.71
CA CYS A 353 10.07 7.94 17.79
C CYS A 353 8.74 7.53 17.20
N ASN A 354 7.66 8.13 17.68
CA ASN A 354 6.35 8.06 17.04
C ASN A 354 6.00 9.45 16.54
N ASP A 355 6.19 9.66 15.25
CA ASP A 355 5.85 10.92 14.58
C ASP A 355 4.33 11.18 14.63
N GLU A 356 3.48 10.15 14.81
CA GLU A 356 2.02 10.33 14.95
C GLU A 356 1.61 10.97 16.27
N THR A 357 2.27 10.59 17.37
CA THR A 357 1.95 11.02 18.74
C THR A 357 2.97 12.01 19.30
N ALA A 358 3.99 12.37 18.52
CA ALA A 358 5.13 13.18 18.95
C ALA A 358 5.83 12.61 20.19
N GLN A 359 5.93 11.29 20.28
CA GLN A 359 6.56 10.59 21.41
C GLN A 359 7.97 10.12 21.06
N VAL A 360 8.86 10.18 22.05
CA VAL A 360 10.18 9.57 22.04
C VAL A 360 10.14 8.35 22.97
N TYR A 361 10.51 7.19 22.45
CA TYR A 361 10.59 5.95 23.23
C TYR A 361 11.98 5.85 23.87
N LEU A 362 12.00 5.91 25.19
CA LEU A 362 13.19 5.86 26.05
C LEU A 362 13.03 4.69 27.02
N ASN A 363 13.92 3.69 26.99
CA ASN A 363 14.00 2.59 27.95
C ASN A 363 12.65 2.21 28.61
N ARG A 364 11.77 1.56 27.83
CA ARG A 364 10.41 1.12 28.24
C ARG A 364 9.41 2.22 28.61
N SER A 365 9.69 3.47 28.29
CA SER A 365 8.81 4.62 28.48
C SER A 365 8.54 5.33 27.15
N ALA A 366 7.33 5.85 26.96
CA ALA A 366 7.00 6.77 25.88
C ALA A 366 6.85 8.17 26.48
N VAL A 367 7.66 9.12 26.01
CA VAL A 367 7.75 10.47 26.58
C VAL A 367 7.40 11.47 25.48
N ASP A 368 6.69 12.54 25.80
CA ASP A 368 6.44 13.62 24.85
C ASP A 368 7.77 14.27 24.42
N VAL A 369 7.98 14.46 23.11
CA VAL A 369 9.19 15.08 22.57
C VAL A 369 9.49 16.44 23.21
N LEU A 370 8.46 17.20 23.59
CA LEU A 370 8.57 18.51 24.23
C LEU A 370 9.11 18.45 25.67
N GLU A 371 9.08 17.28 26.31
CA GLU A 371 9.68 17.07 27.63
C GLU A 371 11.16 16.70 27.57
N THR A 372 11.70 16.49 26.36
CA THR A 372 13.09 16.06 26.15
C THR A 372 13.92 17.18 25.52
N THR A 373 15.24 17.10 25.65
CA THR A 373 16.12 17.99 24.87
C THR A 373 16.06 17.61 23.39
N PRO A 374 16.49 18.51 22.48
CA PRO A 374 16.70 18.13 21.08
C PRO A 374 17.58 16.88 20.97
N LEU A 375 17.24 16.00 20.02
CA LEU A 375 17.97 14.75 19.82
C LEU A 375 19.41 15.04 19.35
N VAL A 376 20.37 14.30 19.89
CA VAL A 376 21.76 14.30 19.45
C VAL A 376 22.02 13.05 18.64
N TYR A 377 22.39 13.22 17.37
CA TYR A 377 22.57 12.14 16.40
C TYR A 377 24.03 11.73 16.28
N SER A 378 24.25 10.42 16.09
CA SER A 378 25.54 9.86 15.71
C SER A 378 25.36 8.90 14.53
N ALA A 379 26.31 8.92 13.61
CA ALA A 379 26.34 8.06 12.44
C ALA A 379 27.70 7.35 12.37
N ARG A 380 27.67 6.04 12.15
CA ARG A 380 28.88 5.20 12.05
C ARG A 380 28.73 4.24 10.88
N ARG A 381 29.73 4.20 9.99
CA ARG A 381 29.80 3.17 8.96
C ARG A 381 29.90 1.79 9.61
N VAL A 382 29.20 0.81 9.06
CA VAL A 382 29.16 -0.55 9.60
C VAL A 382 29.37 -1.59 8.52
N GLU A 383 29.89 -2.74 8.93
CA GLU A 383 30.01 -3.89 8.05
C GLU A 383 28.67 -4.63 7.90
N ARG A 384 28.54 -5.39 6.81
CA ARG A 384 27.36 -6.21 6.51
C ARG A 384 27.02 -7.20 7.61
N SER A 385 28.04 -7.70 8.32
CA SER A 385 27.93 -8.65 9.41
C SER A 385 27.26 -8.07 10.66
N GLU A 386 27.29 -6.75 10.84
CA GLU A 386 26.72 -6.02 11.98
C GLU A 386 25.22 -5.76 11.81
N LEU A 387 24.69 -5.89 10.58
CA LEU A 387 23.26 -5.67 10.32
C LEU A 387 22.38 -6.67 11.09
N PRO A 388 21.21 -6.23 11.58
CA PRO A 388 20.26 -7.10 12.24
C PRO A 388 19.71 -8.13 11.26
N VAL A 389 19.27 -9.26 11.77
CA VAL A 389 18.56 -10.26 10.95
C VAL A 389 17.07 -9.89 10.93
N ALA A 390 16.46 -9.90 9.74
CA ALA A 390 15.04 -9.66 9.56
C ALA A 390 14.21 -10.58 10.48
N ARG A 391 13.15 -10.07 11.11
CA ARG A 391 12.43 -10.82 12.15
C ARG A 391 11.37 -11.81 11.63
N VAL A 392 11.17 -11.87 10.32
CA VAL A 392 10.11 -12.64 9.64
C VAL A 392 10.73 -13.29 8.38
N PRO A 393 10.24 -14.45 7.90
CA PRO A 393 10.80 -15.09 6.71
C PRO A 393 10.91 -14.10 5.56
N SER A 394 12.16 -13.91 5.16
CA SER A 394 12.52 -13.36 3.88
C SER A 394 12.06 -14.40 2.82
N TRP A 395 11.49 -13.94 1.71
CA TRP A 395 10.80 -14.78 0.70
C TRP A 395 11.51 -16.13 0.42
N PRO A 396 10.78 -17.24 0.18
CA PRO A 396 11.39 -18.54 -0.11
C PRO A 396 12.08 -18.62 -1.50
N TYR A 397 11.98 -17.57 -2.33
CA TYR A 397 12.67 -17.50 -3.61
C TYR A 397 13.95 -16.68 -3.43
N GLY A 398 15.09 -17.31 -3.74
CA GLY A 398 16.40 -16.67 -3.64
C GLY A 398 16.58 -15.49 -4.61
N PRO A 399 17.80 -14.96 -4.77
CA PRO A 399 18.09 -13.79 -5.61
C PRO A 399 17.73 -13.96 -7.10
N GLU A 400 17.34 -15.17 -7.51
CA GLU A 400 16.64 -15.37 -8.76
C GLU A 400 15.13 -15.15 -8.50
N GLY A 401 14.64 -13.93 -8.76
CA GLY A 401 13.21 -13.63 -8.78
C GLY A 401 12.42 -14.59 -9.71
N PRO A 402 11.10 -14.42 -9.89
CA PRO A 402 10.34 -15.28 -10.80
C PRO A 402 10.93 -15.17 -12.20
N ARG A 403 11.79 -16.14 -12.57
CA ARG A 403 12.18 -16.35 -13.95
C ARG A 403 10.89 -16.58 -14.68
N LYS A 404 10.49 -15.63 -15.54
CA LYS A 404 9.55 -15.86 -16.63
C LYS A 404 9.90 -17.21 -17.24
N ARG A 405 9.19 -18.27 -16.86
CA ARG A 405 9.15 -19.48 -17.68
C ARG A 405 8.28 -19.10 -18.86
N MET A 406 8.91 -18.56 -19.89
CA MET A 406 8.46 -18.85 -21.24
C MET A 406 8.47 -20.37 -21.37
N SER A 407 7.30 -20.96 -21.16
CA SER A 407 7.00 -22.33 -21.51
C SER A 407 6.14 -22.27 -22.77
N THR A 408 6.80 -22.21 -23.91
CA THR A 408 6.29 -22.77 -25.16
C THR A 408 5.73 -24.17 -24.90
N ALA A 409 4.43 -24.38 -25.17
CA ALA A 409 3.89 -25.63 -25.68
C ALA A 409 2.40 -25.49 -26.07
N TYR A 410 2.18 -25.51 -27.38
CA TYR A 410 0.97 -25.79 -28.18
C TYR A 410 -0.21 -24.81 -28.19
#